data_AF-A0AAU6WUL9-F1
#
_entry.id   AF-A0AAU6WUL9-F1
#
_cell.length_a   1.000
_cell.length_b   1.000
_cell.length_c   1.000
_cell.angle_alpha   90.00
_cell.angle_beta   90.00
_cell.angle_gamma   90.00
#
_symmetry.space_group_name_H-M   'P 1'
#
loop_
_entity.id
_entity.type
_entity.pdbx_description
1 polymer ?
#
loop_
_entity_poly.entity_id
_entity_poly.type
_entity_poly.pdbx_seq_one_letter_code
_entity_poly.pdbx_strand_id
1 'polypeptide(L)' 'MNNSEMLLVDKIPATENFYFDNKNLYFHYSPYEIAAFAAGDITIPVSWGDLKGTLNPEFMKRMKIN' A
#
# COMPACT_ATOMS: atom_id res chain seq x y z
N MET A 1 12.67 14.87 12.75
CA MET A 1 13.12 13.47 12.56
C MET A 1 12.63 13.06 11.19
N ASN A 2 13.53 12.71 10.27
CA ASN A 2 13.14 12.24 8.94
C ASN A 2 12.82 10.75 9.06
N ASN A 3 11.55 10.35 8.88
CA ASN A 3 11.13 8.95 8.98
C ASN A 3 11.81 8.03 7.94
N SER A 4 12.47 8.61 6.93
CA SER A 4 13.25 7.90 5.91
C SER A 4 14.41 7.09 6.50
N GLU A 5 14.98 7.50 7.64
CA GLU A 5 16.09 6.78 8.31
C GLU A 5 15.64 5.47 8.97
N MET A 6 14.34 5.21 9.06
CA MET A 6 13.76 4.01 9.68
C MET A 6 13.43 2.90 8.67
N LEU A 7 13.48 3.19 7.37
CA LEU A 7 13.21 2.21 6.33
C LEU A 7 14.44 1.31 6.11
N LEU A 8 14.18 0.01 6.00
CA LEU A 8 15.19 -1.00 5.67
C LEU A 8 15.36 -1.16 4.15
N VAL A 9 14.60 -0.39 3.37
CA VAL A 9 14.54 -0.46 1.91
C VAL A 9 14.69 0.93 1.30
N ASP A 10 15.41 1.04 0.19
CA ASP A 10 15.56 2.29 -0.55
C ASP A 10 14.26 2.69 -1.28
N LYS A 11 13.44 1.70 -1.64
CA LYS A 11 12.13 1.88 -2.26
C LYS A 11 11.16 0.87 -1.70
N ILE A 12 9.95 1.32 -1.37
CA ILE A 12 8.88 0.46 -0.86
C ILE A 12 8.46 -0.51 -1.97
N PRO A 13 8.63 -1.83 -1.79
CA PRO A 13 8.23 -2.83 -2.78
C PRO A 13 6.71 -3.03 -2.74
N ALA A 14 6.09 -3.40 -3.85
CA ALA A 14 4.73 -3.94 -3.81
C ALA A 14 4.74 -5.31 -3.10
N THR A 15 3.77 -5.56 -2.24
CA THR A 15 3.62 -6.83 -1.52
C THR A 15 2.36 -7.57 -1.99
N GLU A 16 2.36 -8.90 -1.89
CA GLU A 16 1.18 -9.73 -2.13
C GLU A 16 0.22 -9.73 -0.94
N ASN A 17 0.67 -9.23 0.22
CA ASN A 17 -0.17 -9.04 1.40
C ASN A 17 -0.89 -7.69 1.31
N PHE A 18 -1.98 -7.66 0.55
CA PHE A 18 -2.80 -6.46 0.40
C PHE A 18 -4.28 -6.78 0.54
N TYR A 19 -5.04 -5.75 0.89
CA TYR A 19 -6.49 -5.79 0.88
C TYR A 19 -7.02 -4.46 0.38
N PHE A 20 -8.31 -4.37 0.09
CA PHE A 20 -8.91 -3.15 -0.40
C PHE A 20 -10.33 -2.97 0.14
N ASP A 21 -10.75 -1.71 0.20
CA ASP A 21 -12.13 -1.32 0.53
C ASP A 21 -12.71 -0.40 -0.55
N ASN A 22 -13.81 0.28 -0.26
CA ASN A 22 -14.43 1.19 -1.23
C ASN A 22 -13.63 2.48 -1.48
N LYS A 23 -12.51 2.71 -0.78
CA LYS A 23 -11.73 3.95 -0.80
C LYS A 23 -10.29 3.74 -1.29
N ASN A 24 -9.60 2.71 -0.79
CA ASN A 24 -8.18 2.51 -1.04
C ASN A 24 -7.80 1.04 -1.23
N LEU A 25 -6.66 0.85 -1.87
CA LEU A 25 -5.82 -0.35 -1.79
C LEU A 25 -4.84 -0.19 -0.62
N TYR A 26 -4.72 -1.19 0.23
CA TYR A 26 -3.84 -1.17 1.39
C TYR A 26 -2.77 -2.25 1.23
N PHE A 27 -1.51 -1.84 1.19
CA PHE A 27 -0.37 -2.74 1.28
C PHE A 27 0.02 -2.92 2.74
N HIS A 28 0.07 -4.15 3.22
CA HIS A 28 0.34 -4.50 4.61
C HIS A 28 1.70 -5.16 4.72
N TYR A 29 2.57 -4.57 5.54
CA TYR A 29 3.95 -5.02 5.77
C TYR A 29 4.10 -5.44 7.22
N SER A 30 4.51 -6.69 7.41
CA SER A 30 4.76 -7.21 8.77
C SER A 30 5.99 -6.53 9.39
N PRO A 31 6.15 -6.56 10.73
CA PRO A 31 7.34 -6.03 11.37
C PRO A 31 8.63 -6.61 10.74
N TYR A 32 9.65 -5.77 10.55
CA TYR A 32 10.91 -6.06 9.84
C TYR A 32 10.84 -6.17 8.31
N GLU A 33 9.67 -6.11 7.68
CA GLU A 33 9.58 -6.28 6.22
C GLU A 33 10.15 -5.06 5.47
N ILE A 34 9.82 -3.84 5.91
CA ILE A 34 10.29 -2.59 5.29
C ILE A 34 10.87 -1.57 6.27
N ALA A 35 10.75 -1.79 7.58
CA ALA A 35 11.20 -0.89 8.62
C ALA A 35 11.64 -1.66 9.87
N ALA A 36 12.38 -1.02 10.76
CA ALA A 36 12.76 -1.61 12.04
C ALA A 36 11.53 -2.05 12.86
N PHE A 37 11.69 -3.08 13.70
CA PHE A 37 10.59 -3.65 14.50
C PHE A 37 9.86 -2.67 15.41
N ALA A 38 10.54 -1.63 15.87
CA ALA A 38 9.90 -0.57 16.65
C ALA A 38 8.79 0.16 15.87
N ALA A 39 8.82 0.14 14.53
CA ALA A 39 7.76 0.66 13.69
C ALA A 39 6.49 -0.20 13.71
N GLY A 40 6.59 -1.46 14.16
CA GLY A 40 5.47 -2.39 14.23
C GLY A 40 4.92 -2.78 12.86
N ASP A 41 3.62 -3.03 12.82
CA ASP A 41 2.88 -3.29 11.60
C ASP A 41 2.67 -2.01 10.79
N ILE A 42 2.92 -2.06 9.48
CA ILE A 42 2.79 -0.90 8.60
C ILE A 42 1.77 -1.19 7.51
N THR A 43 0.76 -0.33 7.43
CA THR A 43 -0.22 -0.34 6.35
C THR A 43 -0.13 0.95 5.54
N ILE A 44 0.06 0.82 4.23
CA ILE A 44 0.16 1.97 3.30
C ILE A 44 -1.10 2.02 2.43
N PRO A 45 -1.96 3.05 2.60
CA PRO A 45 -3.10 3.27 1.74
C PRO A 45 -2.68 3.93 0.42
N VAL A 46 -3.20 3.41 -0.70
CA VAL A 46 -3.10 4.01 -2.02
C VAL A 46 -4.52 4.26 -2.52
N SER A 47 -4.84 5.52 -2.83
CA SER A 47 -6.19 5.86 -3.25
C SER A 47 -6.48 5.34 -4.66
N TRP A 48 -7.75 5.08 -4.95
CA TRP A 48 -8.16 4.70 -6.32
C TRP A 48 -7.83 5.78 -7.36
N GLY A 49 -7.75 7.05 -6.95
CA GLY A 49 -7.34 8.16 -7.80
C GLY A 49 -5.87 8.06 -8.22
N ASP A 50 -4.99 7.67 -7.32
CA ASP A 50 -3.55 7.47 -7.60
C ASP A 50 -3.31 6.26 -8.52
N LEU A 51 -4.24 5.29 -8.49
CA LEU A 51 -4.22 4.10 -9.35
C LEU A 51 -4.98 4.29 -10.67
N LYS A 52 -5.44 5.51 -10.98
CA LYS A 52 -6.19 5.75 -12.22
C LYS A 52 -5.33 5.42 -13.44
N GLY A 53 -5.86 4.56 -14.32
CA GLY A 53 -5.17 4.10 -15.52
C GLY A 53 -4.27 2.88 -15.32
N THR A 54 -4.08 2.40 -14.09
CA THR A 54 -3.38 1.13 -13.79
C THR A 54 -4.35 -0.01 -13.46
N LEU A 55 -5.58 0.33 -13.04
CA LEU A 55 -6.61 -0.63 -12.67
C LEU A 55 -7.25 -1.31 -13.89
N ASN A 56 -7.53 -2.61 -13.75
CA ASN A 56 -8.33 -3.35 -14.72
C ASN A 56 -9.75 -2.73 -14.81
N PRO A 57 -10.26 -2.42 -16.03
CA PRO A 57 -11.62 -1.91 -16.23
C PRO A 57 -12.73 -2.75 -15.58
N GLU A 58 -12.62 -4.08 -15.61
CA GLU A 58 -13.61 -4.98 -14.98
C GLU A 58 -13.60 -4.84 -13.45
N PHE A 59 -12.41 -4.67 -12.86
CA PHE A 59 -12.27 -4.42 -11.44
C PHE A 59 -12.89 -3.08 -11.05
N MET A 60 -12.58 -2.01 -11.79
CA MET A 60 -13.16 -0.68 -11.56
C MET A 60 -14.69 -0.74 -11.60
N LYS A 61 -15.26 -1.46 -12.58
CA LYS A 61 -16.71 -1.64 -12.71
C LYS A 61 -17.31 -2.39 -11.52
N ARG A 62 -16.68 -3.49 -11.07
CA ARG A 62 -17.12 -4.26 -9.90
C ARG A 62 -17.10 -3.42 -8.62
N MET A 63 -16.05 -2.62 -8.45
CA MET A 63 -15.82 -1.79 -7.27
C MET A 63 -16.56 -0.45 -7.32
N LYS A 64 -17.20 -0.11 -8.45
CA LYS A 64 -17.85 1.19 -8.69
C LYS A 64 -16.90 2.38 -8.50
N ILE A 65 -15.65 2.21 -8.92
CA ILE A 65 -14.62 3.26 -8.94
C ILE A 65 -14.82 4.08 -10.22
N ASN A 66 -14.85 5.41 -10.10
CA ASN A 66 -15.23 6.33 -11.19
C ASN A 66 -14.08 7.28 -11.58
#